data_AF-A0A316NUA5-F1
#
_entry.id   AF-A0A316NUA5-F1
#
_cell.length_a   1.000
_cell.length_b   1.000
_cell.length_c   1.000
_cell.angle_alpha   90.00
_cell.angle_beta   90.00
_cell.angle_gamma   90.00
#
_symmetry.space_group_name_H-M   'P 1'
#
loop_
_entity.id
_entity.type
_entity.pdbx_description
1 polymer ?
#
loop_
_entity_poly.entity_id
_entity_poly.type
_entity_poly.pdbx_seq_one_letter_code
_entity_poly.pdbx_strand_id
1 'polypeptide(L)'
;MDFRGGGAPKNNAPVRFLALLSKVLSKQFLFPKASFTLAEVLTTLGIIGIVAAMTMPALIAKHKKVVLVTRLKKVYSVTSNAIMLSEAENGFIKYWDFGTEYSRDNLKRVVDTYLKPYFKTISTVESKTDNGSYNTYGFTLSDGTTLLFSLDGSINSGKSPATIMILADFKGRKASNNKKDLDYSRDNFEMEISKYRGKLRFFTWASQPYASTYTREELINHSKYGCNPSIPKYHRYNCGALIQYDGWKILEDYPW
;
A
#
# COMPACT_ATOMS: atom_id res chain seq x y z
N MET A 1 -45.64 -48.03 -0.43
CA MET A 1 -45.04 -46.72 -0.11
C MET A 1 -44.30 -46.92 1.21
N ASP A 2 -43.16 -47.60 1.27
CA ASP A 2 -41.85 -47.30 0.66
C ASP A 2 -41.41 -45.86 0.89
N PHE A 3 -40.64 -45.62 1.96
CA PHE A 3 -39.46 -44.74 1.92
C PHE A 3 -38.36 -45.30 2.83
N ARG A 4 -37.23 -45.59 2.18
CA ARG A 4 -36.04 -46.26 2.67
C ARG A 4 -35.17 -45.32 3.49
N GLY A 5 -34.78 -45.74 4.69
CA GLY A 5 -33.63 -45.18 5.41
C GLY A 5 -32.32 -45.63 4.72
N GLY A 6 -31.56 -44.66 4.21
CA GLY A 6 -30.22 -44.88 3.66
C GLY A 6 -29.19 -45.07 4.77
N GLY A 7 -28.98 -46.32 5.18
CA GLY A 7 -27.81 -46.72 5.96
C GLY A 7 -26.61 -46.95 5.04
N ALA A 8 -25.50 -46.26 5.31
CA ALA A 8 -24.24 -46.46 4.59
C ALA A 8 -23.73 -47.91 4.74
N PRO A 9 -23.27 -48.57 3.67
CA PRO A 9 -22.69 -49.91 3.76
C PRO A 9 -21.31 -49.87 4.41
N LYS A 10 -21.04 -50.84 5.29
CA LYS A 10 -19.70 -51.11 5.83
C LYS A 10 -18.75 -51.40 4.66
N ASN A 11 -17.70 -50.59 4.54
CA ASN A 11 -16.60 -50.80 3.60
C ASN A 11 -15.85 -52.11 3.94
N ASN A 12 -16.31 -53.23 3.39
CA ASN A 12 -15.52 -54.45 3.31
C ASN A 12 -14.54 -54.29 2.15
N ALA A 13 -13.36 -53.73 2.42
CA ALA A 13 -12.25 -53.79 1.47
C ALA A 13 -11.92 -55.27 1.17
N PRO A 14 -11.66 -55.64 -0.10
CA PRO A 14 -11.50 -57.04 -0.47
C PRO A 14 -10.19 -57.57 0.10
N VAL A 15 -10.25 -58.67 0.85
CA VAL A 15 -9.12 -59.32 1.54
C VAL A 15 -7.94 -59.59 0.59
N ARG A 16 -8.20 -59.76 -0.71
CA ARG A 16 -7.18 -59.88 -1.77
C ARG A 16 -6.36 -58.61 -2.01
N PHE A 17 -6.95 -57.42 -1.87
CA PHE A 17 -6.24 -56.14 -2.03
C PHE A 17 -5.35 -55.86 -0.83
N LEU A 18 -5.80 -56.23 0.38
CA LEU A 18 -4.96 -56.20 1.59
C LEU A 18 -3.82 -57.22 1.53
N ALA A 19 -4.03 -58.41 0.96
CA ALA A 19 -2.97 -59.39 0.75
C ALA A 19 -1.97 -58.99 -0.35
N LEU A 20 -2.43 -58.23 -1.36
CA LEU A 20 -1.55 -57.63 -2.37
C LEU A 20 -0.74 -56.46 -1.79
N LEU A 21 -1.36 -55.61 -0.97
CA LEU A 21 -0.67 -54.61 -0.17
C LEU A 21 0.33 -55.26 0.78
N SER A 22 -0.03 -56.36 1.45
CA SER A 22 0.88 -57.04 2.37
C SER A 22 2.06 -57.67 1.62
N LYS A 23 1.88 -58.21 0.41
CA LYS A 23 2.98 -58.74 -0.41
C LYS A 23 3.83 -57.64 -1.07
N VAL A 24 3.24 -56.50 -1.42
CA VAL A 24 3.97 -55.32 -1.91
C VAL A 24 4.75 -54.66 -0.77
N LEU A 25 4.23 -54.69 0.45
CA LEU A 25 4.89 -54.22 1.68
C LEU A 25 5.87 -55.26 2.27
N SER A 26 5.73 -56.56 1.95
CA SER A 26 6.60 -57.64 2.43
C SER A 26 7.76 -57.98 1.49
N LYS A 27 7.87 -57.35 0.32
CA LYS A 27 9.19 -57.20 -0.27
C LYS A 27 9.92 -56.26 0.67
N GLN A 28 10.63 -56.90 1.59
CA GLN A 28 11.72 -56.38 2.37
C GLN A 28 12.59 -55.53 1.44
N PHE A 29 12.24 -54.26 1.28
CA PHE A 29 13.27 -53.26 1.11
C PHE A 29 14.02 -53.34 2.43
N LEU A 30 15.07 -54.16 2.43
CA LEU A 30 16.29 -53.87 3.17
C LEU A 30 16.78 -52.52 2.65
N PHE A 31 16.05 -51.44 2.94
CA PHE A 31 16.70 -50.15 3.11
C PHE A 31 17.59 -50.39 4.32
N PRO A 32 18.92 -50.28 4.20
CA PRO A 32 19.73 -50.18 5.41
C PRO A 32 19.07 -49.10 6.26
N LYS A 33 18.89 -49.36 7.56
CA LYS A 33 18.46 -48.31 8.50
C LYS A 33 19.55 -47.24 8.43
N ALA A 34 19.37 -46.26 7.56
CA ALA A 34 20.24 -45.11 7.42
C ALA A 34 20.01 -44.26 8.66
N SER A 35 20.65 -44.65 9.75
CA SER A 35 20.77 -43.85 10.95
C SER A 35 21.70 -42.71 10.57
N PHE A 36 21.16 -41.51 10.37
CA PHE A 36 21.97 -40.32 10.13
C PHE A 36 22.95 -40.14 11.29
N THR A 37 24.24 -40.00 10.97
CA THR A 37 25.23 -39.71 12.01
C THR A 37 25.02 -38.29 12.53
N LEU A 38 25.40 -38.02 13.79
CA LEU A 38 25.32 -36.67 14.34
C LEU A 38 26.09 -35.66 13.47
N ALA A 39 27.23 -36.08 12.91
CA ALA A 39 28.03 -35.26 12.00
C ALA A 39 27.30 -34.95 10.68
N GLU A 40 26.58 -35.91 10.11
CA GLU A 40 25.77 -35.73 8.90
C GLU A 40 24.59 -34.78 9.12
N VAL A 41 23.90 -34.89 10.26
CA VAL A 41 22.84 -33.94 10.63
C VAL A 41 23.41 -32.53 10.88
N LEU A 42 24.57 -32.43 11.53
CA LEU A 42 25.18 -31.13 11.83
C LEU A 42 25.67 -30.41 10.57
N THR A 43 26.30 -31.15 9.66
CA THR A 43 26.76 -30.60 8.37
C THR A 43 25.61 -30.18 7.47
N THR A 44 24.53 -30.98 7.40
CA THR A 44 23.33 -30.61 6.63
C THR A 44 22.61 -29.40 7.22
N LEU A 45 22.41 -29.34 8.54
CA LEU A 45 21.85 -28.15 9.22
C LEU A 45 22.76 -26.93 9.06
N GLY A 46 24.09 -27.11 9.07
CA GLY A 46 25.06 -26.04 8.82
C GLY A 46 24.93 -25.46 7.40
N ILE A 47 24.86 -26.33 6.38
CA ILE A 47 24.67 -25.90 4.98
C ILE A 47 23.32 -25.21 4.80
N ILE A 48 22.22 -25.79 5.31
CA ILE A 48 20.88 -25.18 5.23
C ILE A 48 20.86 -23.84 5.97
N GLY A 49 21.51 -23.74 7.14
CA GLY A 49 21.61 -22.51 7.91
C GLY A 49 22.29 -21.37 7.14
N ILE A 50 23.41 -21.65 6.48
CA ILE A 50 24.13 -20.66 5.65
C ILE A 50 23.27 -20.22 4.46
N VAL A 51 22.66 -21.17 3.74
CA VAL A 51 21.81 -20.85 2.58
C VAL A 51 20.57 -20.06 3.00
N ALA A 52 19.91 -20.45 4.09
CA ALA A 52 18.75 -19.74 4.63
C ALA A 52 19.12 -18.31 5.06
N ALA A 53 20.28 -18.12 5.70
CA ALA A 53 20.76 -16.79 6.11
C ALA A 53 20.95 -15.83 4.92
N MET A 54 21.37 -16.33 3.75
CA MET A 54 21.52 -15.52 2.54
C MET A 54 20.19 -15.30 1.78
N THR A 55 19.29 -16.28 1.80
CA THR A 55 18.06 -16.26 0.99
C THR A 55 16.87 -15.60 1.70
N MET A 56 16.72 -15.78 3.01
CA MET A 56 15.59 -15.21 3.77
C MET A 56 15.53 -13.67 3.68
N PRO A 57 16.64 -12.91 3.84
CA PRO A 57 16.59 -11.45 3.73
C PRO A 57 16.14 -10.99 2.34
N ALA A 58 16.65 -11.61 1.28
CA ALA A 58 16.30 -11.28 -0.10
C ALA A 58 14.82 -11.56 -0.40
N LEU A 59 14.30 -12.70 0.06
CA LEU A 59 12.89 -13.06 -0.09
C LEU A 59 11.97 -12.09 0.67
N ILE A 60 12.32 -11.76 1.91
CA ILE A 60 11.57 -10.80 2.73
C ILE A 60 11.55 -9.41 2.08
N ALA A 61 12.69 -8.94 1.58
CA ALA A 61 12.77 -7.66 0.89
C ALA A 61 11.88 -7.63 -0.37
N LYS A 62 11.92 -8.69 -1.19
CA LYS A 62 11.06 -8.83 -2.37
C LYS A 62 9.59 -8.86 -1.99
N HIS A 63 9.22 -9.61 -0.96
CA HIS A 63 7.84 -9.69 -0.50
C HIS A 63 7.33 -8.31 -0.02
N LYS A 64 8.13 -7.58 0.78
CA LYS A 64 7.79 -6.23 1.23
C LYS A 64 7.56 -5.26 0.06
N LYS A 65 8.38 -5.33 -1.00
CA LYS A 65 8.19 -4.54 -2.24
C LYS A 65 6.83 -4.82 -2.88
N VAL A 66 6.47 -6.09 -3.04
CA VAL A 66 5.18 -6.50 -3.63
C VAL A 66 3.99 -6.05 -2.77
N VAL A 67 4.09 -6.22 -1.46
CA VAL A 67 3.03 -5.77 -0.52
C VAL A 67 2.84 -4.27 -0.62
N LEU A 68 3.93 -3.50 -0.64
CA LEU A 68 3.89 -2.04 -0.75
C LEU A 68 3.18 -1.60 -2.04
N VAL A 69 3.65 -2.08 -3.19
CA VAL A 69 3.07 -1.75 -4.50
C VAL A 69 1.59 -2.09 -4.56
N THR A 70 1.21 -3.26 -4.03
CA THR A 70 -0.19 -3.72 -4.03
C THR A 70 -1.06 -2.80 -3.17
N ARG A 71 -0.59 -2.42 -1.98
CA ARG A 71 -1.29 -1.48 -1.09
C ARG A 71 -1.42 -0.10 -1.73
N LEU A 72 -0.34 0.41 -2.30
CA LEU A 72 -0.33 1.71 -2.96
C LEU A 72 -1.29 1.76 -4.16
N LYS A 73 -1.27 0.73 -5.01
CA LYS A 73 -2.19 0.59 -6.15
C LYS A 73 -3.65 0.54 -5.70
N LYS A 74 -3.93 -0.23 -4.65
CA LYS A 74 -5.28 -0.32 -4.06
C LYS A 74 -5.75 1.05 -3.59
N VAL A 75 -4.95 1.75 -2.79
CA VAL A 75 -5.32 3.04 -2.22
C VAL A 75 -5.52 4.10 -3.30
N TYR A 76 -4.66 4.14 -4.31
CA TYR A 76 -4.85 5.00 -5.47
C TYR A 76 -6.19 4.70 -6.19
N SER A 77 -6.48 3.42 -6.42
CA SER A 77 -7.72 3.00 -7.10
C SER A 77 -8.98 3.33 -6.28
N VAL A 78 -8.95 3.06 -4.97
CA VAL A 78 -10.07 3.39 -4.06
C VAL A 78 -10.29 4.89 -4.01
N THR A 79 -9.22 5.68 -3.93
CA THR A 79 -9.31 7.15 -3.91
C THR A 79 -9.84 7.70 -5.23
N SER A 80 -9.37 7.18 -6.37
CA SER A 80 -9.86 7.56 -7.69
C SER A 80 -11.34 7.24 -7.87
N ASN A 81 -11.79 6.07 -7.39
CA ASN A 81 -13.20 5.69 -7.43
C ASN A 81 -14.06 6.56 -6.51
N ALA A 82 -13.58 6.91 -5.32
CA ALA A 82 -14.28 7.79 -4.40
C ALA A 82 -14.49 9.19 -5.00
N ILE A 83 -13.46 9.73 -5.68
CA ILE A 83 -13.57 11.00 -6.41
C ILE A 83 -14.61 10.90 -7.53
N MET A 84 -14.59 9.82 -8.32
CA MET A 84 -15.56 9.62 -9.40
C MET A 84 -17.00 9.55 -8.89
N LEU A 85 -17.23 8.86 -7.77
CA LEU A 85 -18.54 8.81 -7.12
C LEU A 85 -18.97 10.20 -6.61
N SER A 86 -18.04 10.93 -6.01
CA SER A 86 -18.30 12.30 -5.60
C SER A 86 -18.64 13.22 -6.76
N GLU A 87 -17.95 13.11 -7.89
CA GLU A 87 -18.28 13.92 -9.06
C GLU A 87 -19.63 13.56 -9.68
N ALA A 88 -20.07 12.30 -9.55
CA ALA A 88 -21.38 11.87 -10.01
C ALA A 88 -22.53 12.48 -9.20
N GLU A 89 -22.35 12.70 -7.89
CA GLU A 89 -23.39 13.24 -7.00
C GLU A 89 -23.26 14.77 -6.79
N ASN A 90 -22.04 15.28 -6.67
CA ASN A 90 -21.74 16.67 -6.35
C ASN A 90 -21.32 17.52 -7.56
N GLY A 91 -21.23 16.92 -8.75
CA GLY A 91 -20.70 17.56 -9.96
C GLY A 91 -19.18 17.61 -10.00
N PHE A 92 -18.62 18.09 -11.12
CA PHE A 92 -17.16 18.13 -11.34
C PHE A 92 -16.41 18.92 -10.26
N ILE A 93 -15.20 18.46 -9.91
CA ILE A 93 -14.38 19.09 -8.84
C ILE A 93 -14.12 20.58 -9.07
N LYS A 94 -14.08 21.03 -10.32
CA LYS A 94 -13.94 22.45 -10.68
C LYS A 94 -14.97 23.34 -9.97
N TYR A 95 -16.14 22.82 -9.67
CA TYR A 95 -17.25 23.52 -9.03
C TYR A 95 -17.38 23.25 -7.53
N TRP A 96 -16.55 22.38 -6.96
CA TRP A 96 -16.58 22.12 -5.51
C TRP A 96 -16.20 23.37 -4.73
N ASP A 97 -16.92 23.61 -3.65
CA ASP A 97 -16.64 24.71 -2.74
C ASP A 97 -15.52 24.34 -1.76
N PHE A 98 -14.32 24.87 -1.98
CA PHE A 98 -13.15 24.66 -1.12
C PHE A 98 -13.04 25.71 -0.01
N GLY A 99 -13.94 26.71 0.01
CA GLY A 99 -13.84 27.86 0.90
C GLY A 99 -12.63 28.74 0.60
N THR A 100 -12.49 29.79 1.40
CA THR A 100 -11.36 30.74 1.36
C THR A 100 -10.51 30.68 2.63
N GLU A 101 -11.02 30.03 3.66
CA GLU A 101 -10.39 29.90 4.97
C GLU A 101 -9.37 28.77 5.03
N TYR A 102 -8.34 28.99 5.82
CA TYR A 102 -7.23 28.07 6.04
C TYR A 102 -7.30 27.46 7.44
N SER A 103 -8.47 26.92 7.78
CA SER A 103 -8.75 26.29 9.06
C SER A 103 -8.93 24.79 8.89
N ARG A 104 -8.67 24.04 9.96
CA ARG A 104 -9.04 22.62 10.03
C ARG A 104 -10.54 22.41 9.80
N ASP A 105 -11.39 23.34 10.22
CA ASP A 105 -12.84 23.25 10.08
C ASP A 105 -13.29 23.37 8.62
N ASN A 106 -12.67 24.28 7.85
CA ASN A 106 -12.93 24.35 6.41
C ASN A 106 -12.45 23.08 5.69
N LEU A 107 -11.24 22.59 6.02
CA LEU A 107 -10.74 21.32 5.49
C LEU A 107 -11.71 20.17 5.81
N LYS A 108 -12.17 20.08 7.06
CA LYS A 108 -13.11 19.07 7.53
C LYS A 108 -14.41 19.13 6.74
N ARG A 109 -14.97 20.33 6.54
CA ARG A 109 -16.18 20.55 5.73
C ARG A 109 -16.00 20.03 4.30
N VAL A 110 -14.90 20.38 3.64
CA VAL A 110 -14.60 19.94 2.27
C VAL A 110 -14.48 18.41 2.21
N VAL A 111 -13.69 17.82 3.09
CA VAL A 111 -13.46 16.36 3.10
C VAL A 111 -14.73 15.60 3.47
N ASP A 112 -15.50 16.06 4.46
CA ASP A 112 -16.72 15.39 4.90
C ASP A 112 -17.86 15.48 3.88
N THR A 113 -17.86 16.54 3.07
CA THR A 113 -18.85 16.72 1.99
C THR A 113 -18.48 15.90 0.76
N TYR A 114 -17.24 16.03 0.28
CA TYR A 114 -16.88 15.54 -1.06
C TYR A 114 -16.12 14.21 -1.06
N LEU A 115 -15.57 13.74 0.06
CA LEU A 115 -14.71 12.54 0.03
C LEU A 115 -15.18 11.47 1.00
N LYS A 116 -15.35 11.81 2.28
CA LYS A 116 -15.67 10.87 3.35
C LYS A 116 -16.85 9.93 3.08
N PRO A 117 -17.98 10.37 2.48
CA PRO A 117 -19.13 9.48 2.22
C PRO A 117 -18.78 8.29 1.32
N TYR A 118 -17.77 8.46 0.47
CA TYR A 118 -17.36 7.48 -0.54
C TYR A 118 -16.25 6.54 -0.05
N PHE A 119 -15.85 6.64 1.22
CA PHE A 119 -14.88 5.75 1.86
C PHE A 119 -15.52 4.91 2.97
N LYS A 120 -15.05 3.67 3.10
CA LYS A 120 -15.34 2.82 4.25
C LYS A 120 -14.38 3.13 5.40
N THR A 121 -14.76 4.11 6.23
CA THR A 121 -13.94 4.63 7.34
C THR A 121 -14.20 3.88 8.65
N ILE A 122 -13.16 3.61 9.44
CA ILE A 122 -13.27 3.06 10.81
C ILE A 122 -13.19 4.17 11.87
N SER A 123 -12.29 5.13 11.69
CA SER A 123 -12.02 6.17 12.68
C SER A 123 -11.56 7.46 12.03
N THR A 124 -11.88 8.59 12.64
CA THR A 124 -11.35 9.90 12.25
C THR A 124 -9.99 10.15 12.89
N VAL A 125 -9.16 10.94 12.22
CA VAL A 125 -7.83 11.34 12.67
C VAL A 125 -7.75 12.86 12.57
N GLU A 126 -7.51 13.53 13.69
CA GLU A 126 -7.43 14.99 13.74
C GLU A 126 -6.21 15.43 14.55
N SER A 127 -5.52 16.48 14.09
CA SER A 127 -4.43 17.11 14.85
C SER A 127 -4.99 17.86 16.06
N LYS A 128 -4.22 17.84 17.17
CA LYS A 128 -4.55 18.59 18.38
C LYS A 128 -4.41 20.11 18.19
N THR A 129 -3.56 20.54 17.26
CA THR A 129 -3.37 21.96 16.93
C THR A 129 -3.80 22.22 15.50
N ASP A 130 -4.50 23.34 15.28
CA ASP A 130 -4.73 23.86 13.94
C ASP A 130 -3.46 24.56 13.48
N ASN A 131 -2.72 23.92 12.58
CA ASN A 131 -1.51 24.49 11.99
C ASN A 131 -1.81 25.08 10.59
N GLY A 132 -3.08 25.27 10.21
CA GLY A 132 -3.47 25.77 8.89
C GLY A 132 -3.40 24.70 7.80
N SER A 133 -2.89 25.05 6.61
CA SER A 133 -2.85 24.27 5.35
C SER A 133 -2.14 22.90 5.38
N TYR A 134 -1.84 22.35 6.56
CA TYR A 134 -1.20 21.06 6.73
C TYR A 134 -2.22 19.95 7.01
N ASN A 135 -1.75 18.70 6.96
CA ASN A 135 -2.49 17.46 7.15
C ASN A 135 -3.09 17.31 8.57
N THR A 136 -4.10 18.13 8.89
CA THR A 136 -4.70 18.24 10.24
C THR A 136 -6.00 17.44 10.39
N TYR A 137 -6.55 16.89 9.31
CA TYR A 137 -7.77 16.10 9.29
C TYR A 137 -7.66 14.88 8.38
N GLY A 138 -8.31 13.78 8.73
CA GLY A 138 -8.31 12.54 7.96
C GLY A 138 -9.09 11.41 8.61
N PHE A 139 -8.92 10.21 8.06
CA PHE A 139 -9.58 9.00 8.56
C PHE A 139 -8.81 7.73 8.19
N THR A 140 -9.04 6.68 8.96
CA THR A 140 -8.47 5.35 8.73
C THR A 140 -9.49 4.47 8.02
N LEU A 141 -9.05 3.80 6.96
CA LEU A 141 -9.84 2.86 6.16
C LEU A 141 -9.87 1.47 6.81
N SER A 142 -10.84 0.66 6.40
CA SER A 142 -10.98 -0.75 6.83
C SER A 142 -9.74 -1.64 6.68
N ASP A 143 -8.79 -1.27 5.82
CA ASP A 143 -7.55 -2.02 5.59
C ASP A 143 -6.35 -1.50 6.40
N GLY A 144 -6.58 -0.54 7.31
CA GLY A 144 -5.55 0.06 8.16
C GLY A 144 -4.80 1.23 7.52
N THR A 145 -5.07 1.57 6.25
CA THR A 145 -4.51 2.78 5.63
C THR A 145 -5.14 4.02 6.26
N THR A 146 -4.32 4.97 6.70
CA THR A 146 -4.81 6.29 7.08
C THR A 146 -4.65 7.26 5.91
N LEU A 147 -5.73 7.96 5.56
CA LEU A 147 -5.71 9.08 4.63
C LEU A 147 -5.76 10.38 5.43
N LEU A 148 -4.75 11.21 5.29
CA LEU A 148 -4.72 12.57 5.82
C LEU A 148 -4.86 13.55 4.66
N PHE A 149 -5.59 14.63 4.89
CA PHE A 149 -5.92 15.60 3.86
C PHE A 149 -5.37 16.97 4.24
N SER A 150 -5.01 17.75 3.24
CA SER A 150 -4.77 19.17 3.39
C SER A 150 -5.21 19.93 2.15
N LEU A 151 -5.46 21.23 2.30
CA LEU A 151 -5.74 22.12 1.19
C LEU A 151 -4.46 22.88 0.80
N ASP A 152 -4.25 23.10 -0.49
CA ASP A 152 -3.20 24.00 -0.97
C ASP A 152 -3.53 25.47 -0.68
N GLY A 153 -2.58 26.35 -0.98
CA GLY A 153 -2.71 27.79 -0.80
C GLY A 153 -1.86 28.35 0.34
N SER A 154 -1.82 29.68 0.42
CA SER A 154 -1.06 30.42 1.43
C SER A 154 -1.79 31.70 1.77
N ILE A 155 -2.10 31.89 3.05
CA ILE A 155 -2.75 33.08 3.62
C ILE A 155 -2.05 34.36 3.15
N ASN A 156 -0.71 34.32 3.04
CA ASN A 156 0.11 35.48 2.67
C ASN A 156 0.01 35.85 1.18
N SER A 157 -0.57 34.99 0.34
CA SER A 157 -0.64 35.17 -1.11
C SER A 157 -2.02 35.54 -1.64
N GLY A 158 -3.06 35.56 -0.78
CA GLY A 158 -4.44 35.89 -1.14
C GLY A 158 -5.12 34.91 -2.12
N LYS A 159 -4.48 33.79 -2.45
CA LYS A 159 -5.05 32.76 -3.33
C LYS A 159 -6.04 31.93 -2.54
N SER A 160 -7.16 31.52 -3.12
CA SER A 160 -8.05 30.52 -2.50
C SER A 160 -7.53 29.10 -2.77
N PRO A 161 -7.81 28.13 -1.89
CA PRO A 161 -7.50 26.74 -2.14
C PRO A 161 -8.12 26.21 -3.44
N ALA A 162 -7.34 25.46 -4.20
CA ALA A 162 -7.72 24.83 -5.46
C ALA A 162 -7.32 23.35 -5.57
N THR A 163 -6.56 22.83 -4.61
CA THR A 163 -6.03 21.46 -4.62
C THR A 163 -6.19 20.82 -3.25
N ILE A 164 -6.66 19.58 -3.24
CA ILE A 164 -6.66 18.71 -2.06
C ILE A 164 -5.42 17.81 -2.16
N MET A 165 -4.53 17.92 -1.18
CA MET A 165 -3.44 16.98 -0.97
C MET A 165 -3.94 15.82 -0.11
N ILE A 166 -3.54 14.60 -0.44
CA ILE A 166 -3.96 13.37 0.20
C ILE A 166 -2.72 12.56 0.53
N LEU A 167 -2.34 12.51 1.81
CA LEU A 167 -1.26 11.67 2.30
C LEU A 167 -1.81 10.31 2.71
N ALA A 168 -1.46 9.27 1.96
CA ALA A 168 -1.66 7.90 2.36
C ALA A 168 -0.55 7.47 3.34
N ASP A 169 -0.91 6.95 4.50
CA ASP A 169 0.00 6.43 5.53
C ASP A 169 -0.34 4.95 5.82
N PHE A 170 0.63 4.06 5.57
CA PHE A 170 0.49 2.62 5.78
C PHE A 170 0.94 2.13 7.16
N LYS A 171 1.44 3.04 8.01
CA LYS A 171 1.83 2.78 9.41
C LYS A 171 0.71 3.08 10.41
N GLY A 172 -0.43 3.62 9.94
CA GLY A 172 -1.58 3.91 10.80
C GLY A 172 -1.32 5.02 11.81
N ARG A 173 -0.53 6.04 11.42
CA ARG A 173 -0.21 7.16 12.32
C ARG A 173 -1.42 8.04 12.62
N LYS A 174 -1.38 8.69 13.80
CA LYS A 174 -2.17 9.90 14.09
C LYS A 174 -1.54 11.09 13.34
N ALA A 175 -2.32 12.11 12.98
CA ALA A 175 -1.88 13.29 12.21
C ALA A 175 -0.46 13.72 12.64
N SER A 176 0.52 13.58 11.74
CA SER A 176 1.93 13.73 12.08
C SER A 176 2.26 15.20 12.39
N ASN A 177 2.85 15.45 13.55
CA ASN A 177 3.39 16.78 13.87
C ASN A 177 4.82 16.96 13.36
N ASN A 178 5.55 15.87 13.04
CA ASN A 178 6.95 15.94 12.60
C ASN A 178 7.14 15.38 11.20
N LYS A 179 7.53 16.26 10.28
CA LYS A 179 7.82 15.93 8.88
C LYS A 179 8.92 14.87 8.76
N LYS A 180 9.92 14.86 9.65
CA LYS A 180 11.09 13.95 9.58
C LYS A 180 10.74 12.48 9.77
N ASP A 181 9.58 12.19 10.35
CA ASP A 181 9.13 10.81 10.57
C ASP A 181 8.55 10.19 9.29
N LEU A 182 8.26 10.99 8.26
CA LEU A 182 7.66 10.52 7.01
C LEU A 182 8.70 9.77 6.17
N ASP A 183 8.25 8.73 5.47
CA ASP A 183 9.07 7.96 4.53
C ASP A 183 8.34 7.81 3.20
N TYR A 184 8.64 8.71 2.27
CA TYR A 184 8.00 8.73 0.96
C TYR A 184 8.44 7.61 0.02
N SER A 185 9.42 6.81 0.44
CA SER A 185 9.89 5.62 -0.29
C SER A 185 9.26 4.31 0.19
N ARG A 186 8.53 4.29 1.31
CA ARG A 186 8.08 3.02 1.92
C ARG A 186 6.70 3.07 2.54
N ASP A 187 6.39 4.13 3.27
CA ASP A 187 5.24 4.12 4.19
C ASP A 187 4.22 5.20 3.87
N ASN A 188 4.66 6.27 3.21
CA ASN A 188 3.88 7.47 2.98
C ASN A 188 3.88 7.82 1.50
N PHE A 189 2.72 8.15 0.94
CA PHE A 189 2.64 8.58 -0.45
C PHE A 189 1.64 9.70 -0.56
N GLU A 190 2.07 10.80 -1.18
CA GLU A 190 1.24 11.97 -1.36
C GLU A 190 0.61 11.93 -2.75
N MET A 191 -0.71 12.08 -2.77
CA MET A 191 -1.52 12.24 -3.97
C MET A 191 -2.17 13.61 -3.92
N GLU A 192 -2.64 14.09 -5.06
CA GLU A 192 -3.37 15.33 -5.13
C GLU A 192 -4.50 15.24 -6.16
N ILE A 193 -5.52 16.06 -5.92
CA ILE A 193 -6.53 16.38 -6.92
C ILE A 193 -6.82 17.89 -6.91
N SER A 194 -6.82 18.49 -8.09
CA SER A 194 -6.96 19.93 -8.28
C SER A 194 -8.16 20.27 -9.16
N LYS A 195 -8.80 21.42 -8.87
CA LYS A 195 -9.85 22.03 -9.69
C LYS A 195 -9.44 22.23 -11.15
N TYR A 196 -8.15 22.44 -11.41
CA TYR A 196 -7.64 22.71 -12.75
C TYR A 196 -7.41 21.45 -13.59
N ARG A 197 -7.05 20.33 -12.94
CA ARG A 197 -6.69 19.08 -13.63
C ARG A 197 -7.84 18.07 -13.64
N GLY A 198 -8.70 18.07 -12.62
CA GLY A 198 -9.85 17.18 -12.54
C GLY A 198 -9.53 15.69 -12.35
N LYS A 199 -8.26 15.32 -12.11
CA LYS A 199 -7.84 13.92 -11.99
C LYS A 199 -6.89 13.73 -10.82
N LEU A 200 -7.05 12.60 -10.12
CA LEU A 200 -6.14 12.16 -9.07
C LEU A 200 -4.77 11.81 -9.67
N ARG A 201 -3.70 12.30 -9.05
CA ARG A 201 -2.33 11.91 -9.40
C ARG A 201 -1.47 11.78 -8.15
N PHE A 202 -0.34 11.10 -8.27
CA PHE A 202 0.71 11.26 -7.27
C PHE A 202 1.28 12.68 -7.36
N PHE A 203 1.54 13.24 -6.18
CA PHE A 203 2.19 14.53 -6.06
C PHE A 203 3.62 14.42 -6.59
N THR A 204 3.98 15.34 -7.48
CA THR A 204 5.32 15.39 -8.07
C THR A 204 5.81 16.82 -8.14
N TRP A 205 7.09 16.99 -7.87
CA TRP A 205 7.82 18.24 -8.10
C TRP A 205 8.71 18.17 -9.35
N ALA A 206 8.54 17.15 -10.21
CA ALA A 206 9.13 17.16 -11.55
C ALA A 206 8.67 18.43 -12.30
N SER A 207 9.57 19.00 -13.11
CA SER A 207 9.60 20.40 -13.53
C SER A 207 8.26 21.07 -13.92
N GLN A 208 8.10 22.35 -13.53
CA GLN A 208 7.01 23.31 -13.79
C GLN A 208 5.58 22.92 -13.32
N PRO A 209 4.83 23.84 -12.67
CA PRO A 209 3.44 23.60 -12.23
C PRO A 209 2.44 23.25 -13.36
N TYR A 210 2.87 23.33 -14.62
CA TYR A 210 2.09 23.08 -15.82
C TYR A 210 2.52 21.85 -16.65
N ALA A 211 3.59 21.13 -16.28
CA ALA A 211 3.95 19.93 -17.04
C ALA A 211 2.85 18.85 -16.90
N SER A 212 2.33 18.40 -18.04
CA SER A 212 1.36 17.30 -18.14
C SER A 212 2.03 15.93 -18.13
N THR A 213 3.33 15.89 -18.40
CA THR A 213 4.13 14.68 -18.58
C THR A 213 5.52 14.90 -17.97
N TYR A 214 5.97 13.96 -17.16
CA TYR A 214 7.32 13.90 -16.60
C TYR A 214 8.04 12.68 -17.16
N THR A 215 9.36 12.75 -17.32
CA THR A 215 10.15 11.56 -17.62
C THR A 215 10.48 10.80 -16.34
N ARG A 216 10.84 9.52 -16.50
CA ARG A 216 11.30 8.70 -15.39
C ARG A 216 12.53 9.30 -14.71
N GLU A 217 13.44 9.86 -15.49
CA GLU A 217 14.68 10.48 -15.03
C GLU A 217 14.40 11.73 -14.19
N GLU A 218 13.41 12.55 -14.57
CA GLU A 218 13.00 13.72 -13.76
C GLU A 218 12.45 13.30 -12.39
N LEU A 219 11.70 12.20 -12.33
CA LEU A 219 11.19 11.68 -11.05
C LEU A 219 12.32 11.21 -10.13
N ILE A 220 13.38 10.64 -10.69
CA ILE A 220 14.53 10.13 -9.93
C ILE A 220 15.48 11.27 -9.54
N ASN A 221 15.82 12.15 -10.48
CA ASN A 221 16.94 13.09 -10.35
C ASN A 221 16.54 14.49 -9.88
N HIS A 222 15.27 14.75 -9.54
CA HIS A 222 14.87 16.05 -9.01
C HIS A 222 15.69 16.42 -7.75
N SER A 223 16.36 17.58 -7.80
CA SER A 223 17.42 17.98 -6.84
C SER A 223 17.00 17.99 -5.37
N LYS A 224 15.71 18.17 -5.09
CA LYS A 224 15.17 18.25 -3.72
C LYS A 224 14.21 17.13 -3.35
N TYR A 225 13.58 16.53 -4.36
CA TYR A 225 12.38 15.69 -4.17
C TYR A 225 12.40 14.40 -4.99
N GLY A 226 13.53 14.14 -5.65
CA GLY A 226 13.75 12.96 -6.45
C GLY A 226 13.63 11.69 -5.63
N CYS A 227 13.18 10.62 -6.29
CA CYS A 227 13.13 9.30 -5.68
C CYS A 227 14.50 8.62 -5.79
N ASN A 228 15.47 9.08 -5.00
CA ASN A 228 16.83 8.54 -4.98
C ASN A 228 17.41 8.54 -3.55
N PRO A 229 18.47 7.75 -3.28
CA PRO A 229 18.98 7.59 -1.92
C PRO A 229 19.62 8.86 -1.33
N SER A 230 20.14 9.76 -2.17
CA SER A 230 20.76 11.02 -1.76
C SER A 230 19.76 12.03 -1.18
N ILE A 231 18.49 11.91 -1.53
CA ILE A 231 17.40 12.70 -0.94
C ILE A 231 16.94 12.05 0.37
N PRO A 232 16.79 12.80 1.47
CA PRO A 232 16.23 12.26 2.72
C PRO A 232 14.83 11.69 2.50
N LYS A 233 14.52 10.54 3.13
CA LYS A 233 13.24 9.82 2.98
C LYS A 233 11.98 10.69 3.12
N TYR A 234 12.01 11.69 3.99
CA TYR A 234 10.89 12.61 4.24
C TYR A 234 10.72 13.70 3.16
N HIS A 235 11.58 13.72 2.15
CA HIS A 235 11.51 14.63 0.99
C HIS A 235 11.35 13.89 -0.35
N ARG A 236 11.35 12.55 -0.40
CA ARG A 236 11.27 11.77 -1.66
C ARG A 236 9.86 11.72 -2.28
N TYR A 237 9.19 12.87 -2.40
CA TYR A 237 7.79 12.96 -2.83
C TYR A 237 7.50 12.27 -4.18
N ASN A 238 8.45 12.29 -5.11
CA ASN A 238 8.26 11.72 -6.44
C ASN A 238 8.14 10.18 -6.46
N CYS A 239 8.45 9.49 -5.36
CA CYS A 239 8.49 8.02 -5.33
C CYS A 239 7.16 7.32 -5.63
N GLY A 240 6.02 7.93 -5.25
CA GLY A 240 4.70 7.37 -5.59
C GLY A 240 4.45 7.38 -7.09
N ALA A 241 4.77 8.51 -7.74
CA ALA A 241 4.67 8.66 -9.18
C ALA A 241 5.65 7.74 -9.92
N LEU A 242 6.86 7.53 -9.41
CA LEU A 242 7.84 6.62 -10.02
C LEU A 242 7.32 5.18 -10.05
N ILE A 243 6.74 4.69 -8.95
CA ILE A 243 6.13 3.35 -8.90
C ILE A 243 4.99 3.24 -9.93
N GLN A 244 4.15 4.28 -10.03
CA GLN A 244 3.06 4.30 -11.01
C GLN A 244 3.59 4.30 -12.45
N TYR A 245 4.61 5.12 -12.73
CA TYR A 245 5.27 5.22 -14.03
C TYR A 245 5.90 3.89 -14.45
N ASP A 246 6.54 3.19 -13.51
CA ASP A 246 7.15 1.86 -13.72
C ASP A 246 6.12 0.72 -13.84
N GLY A 247 4.84 1.05 -14.05
CA GLY A 247 3.77 0.09 -14.23
C GLY A 247 3.45 -0.69 -12.96
N TRP A 248 3.50 -0.01 -11.81
CA TRP A 248 3.33 -0.61 -10.48
C TRP A 248 4.42 -1.64 -10.20
N LYS A 249 5.68 -1.24 -10.34
CA LYS A 249 6.86 -2.07 -10.02
C LYS A 249 7.89 -1.21 -9.29
N ILE A 250 8.71 -1.86 -8.47
CA ILE A 250 9.87 -1.27 -7.82
C ILE A 250 11.10 -1.82 -8.53
N LEU A 251 11.74 -0.98 -9.35
CA LEU A 251 12.96 -1.32 -10.09
C LEU A 251 14.20 -1.22 -9.19
N GLU A 252 15.36 -1.63 -9.72
CA GLU A 252 16.60 -1.75 -8.93
C GLU A 252 17.14 -0.42 -8.41
N ASP A 253 16.91 0.66 -9.15
CA ASP A 253 17.32 2.03 -8.83
C ASP A 253 16.41 2.73 -7.82
N TYR A 254 15.30 2.09 -7.44
CA TYR A 254 14.41 2.61 -6.40
C TYR A 254 15.14 2.62 -5.05
N PRO A 255 15.05 3.72 -4.26
CA PRO A 255 15.75 3.86 -2.99
C PRO A 255 15.05 3.02 -1.89
N TRP A 256 15.18 1.69 -2.02
CA TRP A 256 14.45 0.71 -1.23
C TRP A 256 14.79 0.78 0.24
#